data_AF-A0AAE3CIP4-F1
#
_entry.id   AF-A0AAE3CIP4-F1
#
_cell.length_a   1.000
_cell.length_b   1.000
_cell.length_c   1.000
_cell.angle_alpha   90.00
_cell.angle_beta   90.00
_cell.angle_gamma   90.00
#
_symmetry.space_group_name_H-M   'P 1'
#
loop_
_entity.id
_entity.type
_entity.pdbx_description
1 polymer ?
#
loop_
_entity_poly.entity_id
_entity_poly.type
_entity_poly.pdbx_seq_one_letter_code
_entity_poly.pdbx_strand_id
1 'polypeptide(L)'
;MQYGFQRLVLLGSAGYSRAELPLDGAVSLVAPNNTGKTSLINALQFLLIIDRRRMDFGAHDVDKSRRFYFPNNSAYVLLEVSLPESGTVVLGCVGKGVSFEYEYFAYAGPLKVEEFC
;
A
#
# COMPACT_ATOMS: atom_id res chain seq x y z
N MET A 1 9.25 -21.82 -6.55
CA MET A 1 8.29 -20.71 -6.42
C MET A 1 8.73 -19.89 -5.22
N GLN A 2 8.90 -18.58 -5.37
CA GLN A 2 9.31 -17.72 -4.25
C GLN A 2 8.06 -17.30 -3.47
N TYR A 3 8.03 -17.59 -2.18
CA TYR A 3 6.94 -17.22 -1.29
C TYR A 3 7.25 -15.90 -0.58
N GLY A 4 6.21 -15.20 -0.15
CA GLY A 4 6.30 -13.92 0.54
C GLY A 4 5.77 -12.75 -0.29
N PHE A 5 6.15 -11.53 0.09
CA PHE A 5 5.74 -10.32 -0.60
C PHE A 5 6.37 -10.25 -1.99
N GLN A 6 5.56 -9.97 -3.00
CA GLN A 6 6.00 -9.91 -4.39
C GLN A 6 6.11 -8.47 -4.86
N ARG A 7 5.09 -7.65 -4.57
CA ARG A 7 5.02 -6.27 -5.06
C ARG A 7 4.06 -5.42 -4.22
N LEU A 8 4.46 -4.18 -3.95
CA LEU A 8 3.63 -3.13 -3.38
C LEU A 8 3.25 -2.13 -4.47
N VAL A 9 1.98 -1.79 -4.58
CA VAL A 9 1.46 -0.81 -5.54
C VAL A 9 0.67 0.27 -4.81
N LEU A 10 0.97 1.53 -5.11
CA LEU A 10 0.21 2.69 -4.66
C LEU A 10 -0.42 3.36 -5.89
N LEU A 11 -1.73 3.60 -5.86
CA LEU A 11 -2.47 4.33 -6.90
C LEU A 11 -3.17 5.53 -6.27
N GLY A 12 -2.97 6.73 -6.81
CA GLY A 12 -3.57 7.95 -6.26
C GLY A 12 -3.26 8.20 -4.78
N SER A 13 -2.17 7.64 -4.26
CA SER A 13 -1.86 7.52 -2.84
C SER A 13 -0.47 8.07 -2.54
N ALA A 14 -0.31 8.74 -1.39
CA ALA A 14 0.96 9.31 -0.94
C ALA A 14 1.62 10.29 -1.94
N GLY A 15 0.80 10.98 -2.74
CA GLY A 15 1.27 11.89 -3.79
C GLY A 15 1.70 11.20 -5.10
N TYR A 16 1.64 9.86 -5.18
CA TYR A 16 1.87 9.12 -6.42
C TYR A 16 0.58 8.98 -7.22
N SER A 17 0.64 9.21 -8.52
CA SER A 17 -0.41 8.75 -9.44
C SER A 17 -0.38 7.23 -9.55
N ARG A 18 0.81 6.66 -9.76
CA ARG A 18 1.12 5.23 -9.74
C ARG A 18 2.54 5.03 -9.25
N ALA A 19 2.73 4.15 -8.28
CA ALA A 19 4.04 3.66 -7.87
C ALA A 19 3.98 2.15 -7.70
N GLU A 20 4.96 1.44 -8.25
CA GLU A 20 5.10 0.00 -8.10
C GLU A 20 6.50 -0.31 -7.57
N LEU A 21 6.55 -1.03 -6.46
CA LEU A 21 7.78 -1.44 -5.81
C LEU A 21 7.83 -2.97 -5.78
N PRO A 22 8.79 -3.62 -6.47
CA PRO A 22 9.03 -5.04 -6.30
C PRO A 22 9.54 -5.32 -4.88
N LEU A 23 9.10 -6.44 -4.29
CA LEU A 23 9.44 -6.87 -2.93
C LEU A 23 10.01 -8.30 -2.88
N ASP A 24 10.06 -8.96 -4.03
CA ASP A 24 10.63 -10.30 -4.23
C ASP A 24 12.18 -10.31 -4.30
N GLY A 25 12.80 -9.14 -4.21
CA GLY A 25 14.25 -8.99 -4.18
C GLY A 25 14.71 -7.76 -3.39
N ALA A 26 16.03 -7.58 -3.30
CA ALA A 26 16.59 -6.38 -2.71
C ALA A 26 16.33 -5.18 -3.62
N VAL A 27 15.64 -4.16 -3.10
CA VAL A 27 15.37 -2.91 -3.82
C VAL A 27 15.95 -1.72 -3.07
N SER A 28 16.66 -0.87 -3.81
CA SER A 28 17.13 0.42 -3.31
C SER A 28 16.25 1.53 -3.87
N LEU A 29 15.52 2.21 -2.98
CA LEU A 29 14.74 3.40 -3.31
C LEU A 29 15.67 4.62 -3.32
N VAL A 30 16.00 5.12 -4.51
CA VAL A 30 16.80 6.35 -4.68
C VAL A 30 15.91 7.46 -5.23
N ALA A 31 15.70 8.48 -4.41
CA ALA A 31 14.99 9.72 -4.75
C ALA A 31 15.55 10.84 -3.86
N PRO A 32 15.27 12.13 -4.12
CA PRO A 32 15.62 13.18 -3.18
C PRO A 32 14.95 12.98 -1.80
N ASN A 33 15.47 13.66 -0.77
CA ASN A 33 14.84 13.62 0.55
C ASN A 33 13.43 14.21 0.48
N ASN A 34 12.50 13.60 1.22
CA ASN A 34 11.06 13.95 1.23
C ASN A 34 10.30 13.73 -0.09
N THR A 35 10.86 13.00 -1.06
CA THR A 35 10.18 12.68 -2.34
C THR A 35 9.42 11.33 -2.29
N GLY A 36 8.88 10.96 -1.13
CA GLY A 36 7.96 9.81 -1.01
C GLY A 36 8.57 8.43 -0.73
N LYS A 37 9.90 8.30 -0.59
CA LYS A 37 10.54 7.00 -0.22
C LYS A 37 10.01 6.43 1.09
N THR A 38 10.08 7.22 2.15
CA THR A 38 9.55 6.84 3.48
C THR A 38 8.06 6.59 3.42
N SER A 39 7.35 7.39 2.63
CA SER A 39 5.91 7.23 2.45
C SER A 39 5.56 5.88 1.83
N LEU A 40 6.33 5.44 0.84
CA LEU A 40 6.10 4.17 0.17
C LEU A 40 6.31 2.99 1.14
N ILE A 41 7.37 3.01 1.95
CA ILE A 41 7.59 1.97 2.98
C ILE A 41 6.50 2.00 4.07
N ASN A 42 6.12 3.20 4.53
CA ASN A 42 5.06 3.36 5.53
C ASN A 42 3.69 2.86 5.05
N ALA A 43 3.45 2.81 3.74
CA ALA A 43 2.21 2.27 3.19
C ALA A 43 2.00 0.79 3.56
N LEU A 44 3.07 0.01 3.76
CA LEU A 44 2.98 -1.39 4.20
C LEU A 44 2.29 -1.54 5.56
N GLN A 45 2.40 -0.53 6.42
CA GLN A 45 1.78 -0.58 7.75
C GLN A 45 0.26 -0.74 7.65
N PHE A 46 -0.38 -0.14 6.65
CA PHE A 46 -1.83 -0.31 6.45
C PHE A 46 -2.22 -1.77 6.28
N LEU A 47 -1.40 -2.56 5.57
CA LEU A 47 -1.71 -3.94 5.21
C LEU A 47 -1.18 -4.97 6.22
N LEU A 48 -0.11 -4.65 6.94
CA LEU A 48 0.57 -5.59 7.85
C LEU A 48 0.27 -5.35 9.34
N ILE A 49 -0.14 -4.14 9.72
CA ILE A 49 -0.47 -3.80 11.10
C ILE A 49 -1.99 -3.69 11.24
N ILE A 50 -2.62 -4.72 11.82
CA ILE A 50 -4.08 -4.76 11.98
C ILE A 50 -4.56 -3.77 13.05
N ASP A 51 -3.84 -3.65 14.16
CA ASP A 51 -4.16 -2.68 15.21
C ASP A 51 -3.69 -1.28 14.80
N ARG A 52 -4.62 -0.47 14.28
CA ARG A 52 -4.35 0.90 13.80
C ARG A 52 -3.65 1.79 14.83
N ARG A 53 -3.81 1.52 16.13
CA ARG A 53 -3.15 2.27 17.21
C ARG A 53 -1.65 2.02 17.30
N ARG A 54 -1.17 0.96 16.65
CA ARG A 54 0.25 0.58 16.58
C ARG A 54 0.94 1.05 15.30
N MET A 55 0.19 1.66 14.37
CA MET A 55 0.80 2.28 13.20
C MET A 55 1.54 3.55 13.63
N ASP A 56 2.73 3.75 13.07
CA ASP A 56 3.57 4.90 13.35
C ASP A 56 4.05 5.53 12.03
N PHE A 57 3.51 6.70 11.72
CA PHE A 57 3.86 7.48 10.53
C PHE A 57 4.90 8.58 10.85
N GLY A 58 5.63 8.43 11.97
CA GLY A 58 6.66 9.33 12.43
C GLY A 58 6.11 10.64 12.98
N ALA A 59 6.64 11.77 12.49
CA ALA A 59 6.22 13.10 12.96
C ALA A 59 4.81 13.54 12.50
N HIS A 60 4.12 12.69 11.73
CA HIS A 60 2.80 13.01 11.18
C HIS A 60 1.69 12.42 12.03
N ASP A 61 0.71 13.26 12.37
CA ASP A 61 -0.52 12.82 13.02
C ASP A 61 -1.28 11.80 12.15
N VAL A 62 -2.04 10.93 12.80
CA VAL A 62 -2.77 9.82 12.16
C VAL A 62 -3.75 10.36 11.11
N ASP A 63 -4.47 11.44 11.41
CA ASP A 63 -5.45 12.02 10.50
C ASP A 63 -4.79 12.64 9.26
N LYS A 64 -3.63 13.30 9.45
CA LYS A 64 -2.84 13.83 8.32
C LYS A 64 -2.32 12.72 7.44
N SER A 65 -1.83 11.64 8.04
CA SER A 65 -1.33 10.47 7.33
C SER A 65 -2.44 9.84 6.50
N ARG A 66 -3.62 9.64 7.09
CA ARG A 66 -4.79 9.12 6.36
C ARG A 66 -5.19 9.96 5.16
N ARG A 67 -5.27 11.29 5.32
CA ARG A 67 -5.55 12.23 4.20
C ARG A 67 -4.53 12.14 3.08
N PHE A 68 -3.27 11.93 3.44
CA PHE A 68 -2.17 11.84 2.51
C PHE A 68 -2.17 10.53 1.70
N TYR A 69 -2.50 9.40 2.34
CA TYR A 69 -2.58 8.09 1.66
C TYR A 69 -3.93 7.84 0.98
N PHE A 70 -5.03 8.37 1.49
CA PHE A 70 -6.38 8.13 0.99
C PHE A 70 -7.14 9.45 0.73
N PRO A 71 -6.67 10.29 -0.22
CA PRO A 71 -7.29 11.59 -0.49
C PRO A 71 -8.68 11.50 -1.14
N ASN A 72 -9.03 10.37 -1.77
CA ASN A 72 -10.30 10.13 -2.46
C ASN A 72 -10.69 8.65 -2.42
N ASN A 73 -11.80 8.28 -3.08
CA ASN A 73 -12.31 6.90 -3.13
C ASN A 73 -11.67 6.01 -4.22
N SER A 74 -10.63 6.50 -4.88
CA SER A 74 -9.85 5.78 -5.90
C SER A 74 -8.37 5.74 -5.53
N ALA A 75 -8.05 5.96 -4.25
CA ALA A 75 -6.71 5.86 -3.71
C ALA A 75 -6.50 4.45 -3.13
N TYR A 76 -5.53 3.72 -3.67
CA TYR A 76 -5.28 2.32 -3.32
C TYR A 76 -3.86 2.11 -2.79
N VAL A 77 -3.74 1.21 -1.81
CA VAL A 77 -2.49 0.57 -1.40
C VAL A 77 -2.70 -0.95 -1.53
N LEU A 78 -1.91 -1.60 -2.38
CA LEU A 78 -2.09 -2.99 -2.78
C LEU A 78 -0.79 -3.77 -2.55
N LEU A 79 -0.89 -4.97 -1.99
CA LEU A 79 0.23 -5.88 -1.76
C LEU A 79 -0.08 -7.23 -2.36
N GLU A 80 0.75 -7.63 -3.33
CA GLU A 80 0.74 -8.97 -3.90
C GLU A 80 1.60 -9.90 -3.05
N VAL A 81 1.01 -11.03 -2.64
CA VAL A 81 1.65 -12.02 -1.77
C VAL A 81 1.54 -13.40 -2.39
N SER A 82 2.65 -14.13 -2.42
CA SER A 82 2.70 -15.53 -2.83
C SER A 82 2.70 -16.42 -1.58
N LEU A 83 1.61 -17.16 -1.37
CA LEU A 83 1.43 -18.06 -0.23
C LEU A 83 1.60 -19.54 -0.64
N PRO A 84 2.15 -20.41 0.23
CA PRO A 84 2.38 -21.82 -0.10
C PRO A 84 1.15 -22.62 -0.52
N GLU A 85 0.01 -22.41 0.13
CA GLU A 85 -1.20 -23.21 -0.08
C GLU A 85 -2.26 -22.49 -0.94
N SER A 86 -2.43 -21.19 -0.72
CA SER A 86 -3.48 -20.39 -1.38
C SER A 86 -3.03 -19.79 -2.72
N GLY A 87 -1.75 -19.97 -3.10
CA GLY A 87 -1.17 -19.33 -4.28
C GLY A 87 -1.04 -17.82 -4.11
N THR A 88 -1.20 -17.08 -5.21
CA THR A 88 -1.13 -15.61 -5.20
C THR A 88 -2.40 -15.01 -4.62
N VAL A 89 -2.23 -14.08 -3.69
CA VAL A 89 -3.31 -13.32 -3.05
C VAL A 89 -2.94 -11.85 -3.09
N VAL A 90 -3.95 -10.99 -3.25
CA VAL A 90 -3.79 -9.55 -3.13
C VAL A 90 -4.47 -9.08 -1.86
N LEU A 91 -3.73 -8.35 -1.03
CA LEU A 91 -4.25 -7.59 0.10
C LEU A 91 -4.33 -6.13 -0.33
N GLY A 92 -5.47 -5.49 -0.07
CA GLY A 92 -5.67 -4.11 -0.47
C GLY A 92 -6.35 -3.28 0.59
N CYS A 93 -6.09 -1.98 0.56
CA CYS A 93 -6.99 -1.01 1.12
C CYS A 93 -7.26 0.13 0.14
N VAL A 94 -8.49 0.64 0.19
CA VAL A 94 -8.99 1.70 -0.68
C VAL A 94 -9.59 2.81 0.16
N GLY A 95 -9.40 4.06 -0.26
CA GLY A 95 -10.07 5.20 0.36
C GLY A 95 -11.59 5.13 0.21
N LYS A 96 -12.33 5.60 1.20
CA LYS A 96 -13.81 5.67 1.16
C LYS A 96 -14.33 6.99 0.57
N GLY A 97 -13.43 7.96 0.30
CA GLY A 97 -13.75 9.31 -0.15
C GLY A 97 -14.34 10.22 0.94
N VAL A 98 -15.17 9.69 1.85
CA VAL A 98 -15.70 10.42 2.99
C VAL A 98 -14.76 10.33 4.19
N SER A 99 -14.55 11.46 4.86
CA SER A 99 -13.72 11.59 6.08
C SER A 99 -12.28 11.04 5.94
N PHE A 100 -11.79 10.81 4.72
CA PHE A 100 -10.49 10.19 4.45
C PHE A 100 -10.31 8.86 5.20
N GLU A 101 -11.40 8.13 5.39
CA GLU A 101 -11.38 6.74 5.85
C GLU A 101 -10.92 5.81 4.73
N TYR A 102 -10.56 4.59 5.09
CA TYR A 102 -10.20 3.53 4.16
C TYR A 102 -10.79 2.20 4.63
N GLU A 103 -10.99 1.30 3.68
CA GLU A 103 -11.49 -0.06 3.91
C GLU A 103 -10.54 -1.11 3.34
N TYR A 104 -10.56 -2.29 3.97
CA TYR A 104 -9.71 -3.41 3.59
C TYR A 104 -10.47 -4.37 2.67
N PHE A 105 -9.73 -4.97 1.74
CA PHE A 105 -10.23 -6.07 0.92
C PHE A 105 -9.09 -7.05 0.62
N ALA A 106 -9.46 -8.26 0.20
CA ALA A 106 -8.51 -9.24 -0.29
C ALA A 106 -9.16 -10.11 -1.37
N TYR A 107 -8.37 -10.60 -2.31
CA TYR A 107 -8.82 -11.56 -3.32
C TYR A 107 -7.71 -12.52 -3.72
N ALA A 108 -8.10 -13.71 -4.16
CA ALA A 108 -7.18 -14.71 -4.71
C ALA A 108 -6.93 -14.43 -6.20
N GLY A 109 -5.67 -14.53 -6.61
CA GLY A 109 -5.20 -14.26 -7.96
C GLY A 109 -4.11 -13.19 -8.02
N PRO A 110 -3.50 -12.99 -9.20
CA PRO A 110 -2.45 -12.00 -9.39
C PRO A 110 -2.99 -10.56 -9.35
N LEU A 111 -2.12 -9.63 -8.98
CA LEU A 111 -2.41 -8.20 -9.02
C LEU A 111 -2.36 -7.68 -10.46
N LYS A 112 -3.53 -7.27 -10.97
CA LYS A 112 -3.68 -6.59 -12.26
C LYS A 112 -4.00 -5.12 -12.02
N VAL A 113 -2.97 -4.28 -12.10
CA VAL A 113 -3.06 -2.86 -11.73
C VAL A 113 -4.07 -2.10 -12.60
N GLU A 114 -4.28 -2.59 -13.83
CA GLU A 114 -5.17 -2.01 -14.82
C GLU A 114 -6.66 -2.13 -14.44
N GLU A 115 -7.02 -3.06 -13.56
CA GLU A 115 -8.39 -3.21 -13.05
C GLU A 115 -8.76 -2.16 -11.98
N PHE A 116 -7.78 -1.32 -11.56
CA PHE A 116 -7.92 -0.30 -10.51
C PHE A 116 -7.72 1.14 -11.00
N CYS A 117 -7.43 1.35 -12.29
CA CYS A 117 -7.18 2.66 -12.91
C CYS A 117 -8.43 3.26 -13.54
#